data_AF-A0A4Q0IHY7-F1
#
_entry.id   AF-A0A4Q0IHY7-F1
#
_cell.length_a   1.000
_cell.length_b   1.000
_cell.length_c   1.000
_cell.angle_alpha   90.00
_cell.angle_beta   90.00
_cell.angle_gamma   90.00
#
_symmetry.space_group_name_H-M   'P 1'
#
loop_
_entity.id
_entity.type
_entity.pdbx_description
1 polymer ?
#
loop_
_entity_poly.entity_id
_entity_poly.type
_entity_poly.pdbx_seq_one_letter_code
_entity_poly.pdbx_strand_id
1 'polypeptide(L)'
;MPGGAEEERIFRADAVLLATGRRPLTRELNLEAAGVRLDEQGAIAVDGQLCTSQPHIRALGDVKGGLQFTYISLDDFRIVRDALWGEGKRDIANRGPVAYAVFMDPPLARVGLSEEEARALGRKIKVARLPSAAIPPARLLGATSGMPKAV
;
A
#
# COMPACT_ATOMS: atom_id res chain seq x y z
N MET A 1 -5.92 -13.12 -37.39
CA MET A 1 -6.30 -14.08 -36.34
C MET A 1 -7.78 -13.85 -36.04
N PRO A 2 -8.65 -14.85 -36.20
CA PRO A 2 -10.09 -14.70 -35.98
C PRO A 2 -10.38 -14.54 -34.48
N GLY A 3 -11.41 -13.76 -34.16
CA GLY A 3 -11.87 -13.50 -32.80
C GLY A 3 -12.24 -14.78 -32.06
N GLY A 4 -11.59 -15.02 -30.92
CA GLY A 4 -12.02 -16.03 -29.96
C GLY A 4 -13.27 -15.51 -29.27
N ALA A 5 -14.40 -16.19 -29.48
CA ALA A 5 -15.58 -16.00 -28.64
C ALA A 5 -15.16 -16.30 -27.19
N GLU A 6 -15.50 -15.40 -26.26
CA GLU A 6 -15.31 -15.65 -24.84
C GLU A 6 -16.18 -16.84 -24.44
N GLU A 7 -15.58 -18.01 -24.27
CA GLU A 7 -16.24 -19.17 -23.71
C GLU A 7 -16.54 -18.90 -22.22
N GLU A 8 -17.83 -18.81 -21.90
CA GLU A 8 -18.30 -18.73 -20.53
C GLU A 8 -17.93 -20.01 -19.76
N ARG A 9 -17.21 -19.87 -18.64
CA ARG A 9 -16.80 -20.98 -17.78
C ARG A 9 -17.48 -20.88 -16.43
N ILE A 10 -18.15 -21.95 -16.02
CA ILE A 10 -18.89 -22.03 -14.75
C ILE A 10 -18.06 -22.79 -13.71
N PHE A 11 -17.85 -22.17 -12.55
CA PHE A 11 -17.22 -22.79 -11.38
C PHE A 11 -18.25 -22.96 -10.26
N ARG A 12 -18.27 -24.13 -9.60
CA ARG A 12 -19.18 -24.44 -8.49
C ARG A 12 -18.41 -24.41 -7.16
N ALA A 13 -18.96 -23.74 -6.16
CA ALA A 13 -18.42 -23.64 -4.80
C ALA A 13 -19.55 -23.39 -3.79
N ASP A 14 -19.34 -23.73 -2.52
CA ASP A 14 -20.30 -23.47 -1.44
C ASP A 14 -20.34 -21.99 -1.02
N ALA A 15 -19.22 -21.29 -1.21
CA ALA A 15 -19.08 -19.87 -0.88
C ALA A 15 -18.10 -19.17 -1.84
N VAL A 16 -18.28 -17.86 -2.01
CA VAL A 16 -17.42 -17.00 -2.83
C VAL A 16 -17.00 -15.78 -2.02
N LEU A 17 -15.69 -15.54 -1.92
CA LEU A 17 -15.12 -14.34 -1.30
C LEU A 17 -14.72 -13.33 -2.37
N LEU A 18 -15.23 -12.10 -2.26
CA LEU A 18 -14.84 -10.98 -3.12
C LEU A 18 -13.75 -10.15 -2.43
N ALA A 19 -12.51 -10.32 -2.88
CA ALA A 19 -11.34 -9.59 -2.39
C ALA A 19 -10.71 -8.70 -3.48
N THR A 20 -11.56 -7.95 -4.20
CA THR A 20 -11.17 -7.16 -5.39
C THR A 20 -10.57 -5.79 -5.08
N GLY A 21 -10.44 -5.44 -3.80
CA GLY A 21 -9.89 -4.16 -3.33
C GLY A 21 -10.91 -3.31 -2.57
N ARG A 22 -10.47 -2.13 -2.15
CA ARG A 22 -11.27 -1.18 -1.35
C ARG A 22 -11.28 0.18 -2.02
N ARG A 23 -12.34 0.96 -1.78
CA ARG A 23 -12.49 2.33 -2.25
C ARG A 23 -12.61 3.30 -1.07
N PRO A 24 -12.16 4.55 -1.20
CA PRO A 24 -12.40 5.60 -0.21
C PRO A 24 -13.90 5.77 0.09
N LEU A 25 -14.25 5.89 1.37
CA LEU A 25 -15.62 6.13 1.82
C LEU A 25 -15.89 7.64 1.89
N THR A 26 -16.22 8.25 0.76
CA THR A 26 -16.39 9.72 0.62
C THR A 26 -17.81 10.16 0.27
N ARG A 27 -18.66 9.24 -0.22
CA ARG A 27 -19.98 9.55 -0.80
C ARG A 27 -20.96 10.21 0.17
N GLU A 28 -20.89 9.86 1.45
CA GLU A 28 -21.86 10.32 2.46
C GLU A 28 -21.41 11.61 3.17
N LEU A 29 -20.26 12.18 2.79
CA LEU A 29 -19.66 13.33 3.47
C LEU A 29 -20.10 14.69 2.92
N ASN A 30 -20.85 14.73 1.80
CA ASN A 30 -21.29 15.97 1.14
C ASN A 30 -20.13 16.97 0.93
N LEU A 31 -19.03 16.48 0.36
CA LEU A 31 -17.76 17.21 0.24
C LEU A 31 -17.86 18.43 -0.67
N GLU A 32 -18.79 18.42 -1.63
CA GLU A 32 -19.10 19.55 -2.48
C GLU A 32 -19.57 20.76 -1.66
N ALA A 33 -20.44 20.54 -0.66
CA ALA A 33 -20.88 21.61 0.25
C ALA A 33 -19.74 22.13 1.13
N ALA A 34 -18.76 21.28 1.46
CA ALA A 34 -17.55 21.69 2.16
C ALA A 34 -16.49 22.32 1.25
N GLY A 35 -16.68 22.32 -0.09
CA GLY A 35 -15.67 22.79 -1.03
C GLY A 35 -14.39 21.94 -1.07
N VAL A 36 -14.50 20.65 -0.72
CA VAL A 36 -13.38 19.68 -0.71
C VAL A 36 -13.37 18.90 -2.03
N ARG A 37 -12.24 18.95 -2.75
CA ARG A 37 -12.08 18.25 -4.02
C ARG A 37 -11.74 16.77 -3.83
N LEU A 38 -12.30 15.92 -4.69
CA LEU A 38 -11.91 14.53 -4.86
C LEU A 38 -10.94 14.37 -6.04
N ASP A 39 -10.13 13.31 -6.02
CA ASP A 39 -9.38 12.83 -7.17
C ASP A 39 -10.23 11.95 -8.11
N GLU A 40 -9.63 11.51 -9.22
CA GLU A 40 -10.30 10.66 -10.21
C GLU A 40 -10.73 9.28 -9.67
N GLN A 41 -10.14 8.84 -8.56
CA GLN A 41 -10.43 7.58 -7.88
C GLN A 41 -11.47 7.73 -6.76
N GLY A 42 -11.97 8.95 -6.53
CA GLY A 42 -12.96 9.29 -5.50
C GLY A 42 -12.37 9.45 -4.10
N ALA A 43 -11.04 9.59 -3.98
CA ALA A 43 -10.36 9.89 -2.73
C ALA A 43 -10.30 11.41 -2.51
N ILE A 44 -10.20 11.85 -1.25
CA ILE A 44 -10.01 13.27 -0.94
C ILE A 44 -8.64 13.71 -1.44
N ALA A 45 -8.62 14.67 -2.37
CA ALA A 45 -7.38 15.21 -2.90
C ALA A 45 -6.67 16.04 -1.82
N VAL A 46 -5.41 15.70 -1.58
CA VAL A 46 -4.57 16.36 -0.58
C VAL A 46 -3.18 16.68 -1.11
N ASP A 47 -2.52 17.67 -0.52
CA ASP A 47 -1.10 17.93 -0.72
C ASP A 47 -0.20 17.02 0.16
N GLY A 48 1.12 17.23 0.09
CA GLY A 48 2.10 16.46 0.85
C GLY A 48 2.00 16.61 2.37
N GLN A 49 1.36 17.69 2.86
CA GLN A 49 1.09 17.93 4.27
C GLN A 49 -0.34 17.54 4.67
N LEU A 50 -1.07 16.84 3.79
CA LEU A 50 -2.43 16.34 4.01
C LEU A 50 -3.48 17.46 4.11
N CYS A 51 -3.20 18.65 3.54
CA CYS A 51 -4.20 19.72 3.39
C CYS A 51 -5.11 19.40 2.22
N THR A 52 -6.42 19.60 2.39
CA THR A 52 -7.39 19.53 1.27
C THR A 52 -7.42 20.84 0.47
N SER A 53 -8.37 20.98 -0.47
CA SER A 53 -8.66 22.27 -1.11
C SER A 53 -9.18 23.34 -0.15
N GLN A 54 -9.61 22.96 1.06
CA GLN A 54 -9.94 23.90 2.13
C GLN A 54 -8.80 23.93 3.16
N PRO A 55 -8.17 25.10 3.44
CA PRO A 55 -7.00 25.18 4.32
C PRO A 55 -7.21 24.70 5.76
N HIS A 56 -8.46 24.70 6.23
CA HIS A 56 -8.84 24.29 7.57
C HIS A 56 -9.35 22.85 7.65
N ILE A 57 -9.41 22.12 6.53
CA ILE A 57 -9.83 20.72 6.45
C ILE A 57 -8.65 19.87 6.01
N ARG A 58 -8.41 18.77 6.74
CA ARG A 58 -7.38 17.78 6.44
C ARG A 58 -7.98 16.39 6.28
N ALA A 59 -7.33 15.54 5.49
CA ALA A 59 -7.75 14.16 5.27
C ALA A 59 -6.56 13.21 5.40
N LEU A 60 -6.74 12.10 6.13
CA LEU A 60 -5.68 11.18 6.53
C LEU A 60 -6.14 9.73 6.38
N GLY A 61 -5.21 8.80 6.15
CA GLY A 61 -5.50 7.38 5.99
C GLY A 61 -6.19 7.07 4.65
N ASP A 62 -6.93 5.97 4.60
CA ASP A 62 -7.47 5.40 3.36
C ASP A 62 -8.36 6.36 2.55
N VAL A 63 -8.98 7.35 3.20
CA VAL A 63 -9.88 8.31 2.56
C VAL A 63 -9.17 9.24 1.56
N LYS A 64 -7.86 9.47 1.75
CA LYS A 64 -7.01 10.24 0.83
C LYS A 64 -6.35 9.39 -0.25
N GLY A 65 -6.67 8.09 -0.30
CA GLY A 65 -6.07 7.13 -1.22
C GLY A 65 -4.62 6.78 -0.88
N GLY A 66 -3.91 6.19 -1.85
CA GLY A 66 -2.55 5.68 -1.66
C GLY A 66 -2.49 4.36 -0.88
N LEU A 67 -1.44 4.19 -0.07
CA LEU A 67 -1.21 2.95 0.70
C LEU A 67 -2.22 2.79 1.84
N GLN A 68 -3.04 1.73 1.79
CA GLN A 68 -4.11 1.45 2.74
C GLN A 68 -3.62 0.60 3.91
N PHE A 69 -2.78 1.18 4.76
CA PHE A 69 -2.22 0.50 5.94
C PHE A 69 -2.43 1.31 7.22
N THR A 70 -2.70 0.62 8.33
CA THR A 70 -2.90 1.26 9.64
C THR A 70 -1.71 2.12 10.06
N TYR A 71 -0.48 1.65 9.84
CA TYR A 71 0.73 2.41 10.17
C TYR A 71 0.94 3.61 9.23
N ILE A 72 0.33 3.62 8.05
CA ILE A 72 0.31 4.78 7.16
C ILE A 72 -0.64 5.85 7.69
N SER A 73 -1.83 5.48 8.14
CA SER A 73 -2.74 6.43 8.80
C SER A 73 -2.12 7.03 10.08
N LEU A 74 -1.38 6.24 10.86
CA LEU A 74 -0.64 6.75 12.02
C LEU A 74 0.46 7.74 11.63
N ASP A 75 1.16 7.50 10.52
CA ASP A 75 2.19 8.41 10.04
C ASP A 75 1.59 9.67 9.42
N ASP A 76 0.46 9.57 8.73
CA ASP A 76 -0.34 10.72 8.29
C ASP A 76 -0.70 11.61 9.49
N PHE A 77 -1.11 11.02 10.62
CA PHE A 77 -1.38 11.77 11.85
C PHE A 77 -0.13 12.54 12.33
N ARG A 78 1.05 11.94 12.24
CA ARG A 78 2.30 12.60 12.64
C ARG A 78 2.64 13.78 11.73
N ILE A 79 2.31 13.70 10.44
CA ILE A 79 2.46 14.80 9.47
C ILE A 79 1.53 15.95 9.87
N VAL A 80 0.23 15.68 10.04
CA VAL A 80 -0.74 16.73 10.43
C VAL A 80 -0.40 17.35 11.78
N ARG A 81 -0.01 16.54 12.77
CA ARG A 81 0.41 17.03 14.08
C ARG A 81 1.62 17.97 13.98
N ASP A 82 2.62 17.62 13.17
CA ASP A 82 3.79 18.46 12.94
C ASP A 82 3.45 19.76 12.19
N ALA A 83 2.47 19.72 11.28
CA ALA A 83 1.98 20.92 10.59
C ALA A 83 1.18 21.87 11.51
N LEU A 84 0.47 21.33 12.52
CA LEU A 84 -0.35 22.14 13.43
C LEU A 84 0.42 22.67 14.65
N TRP A 85 1.34 21.87 15.20
CA TRP A 85 2.01 22.17 16.47
C TRP A 85 3.53 21.99 16.44
N GLY A 86 4.10 21.61 15.30
CA GLY A 86 5.53 21.35 15.13
C GLY A 86 6.21 22.34 14.20
N GLU A 87 7.27 21.89 13.54
CA GLU A 87 8.08 22.71 12.63
C GLU A 87 7.53 22.69 11.20
N GLY A 88 6.50 21.90 10.91
CA GLY A 88 5.91 21.76 9.58
C GLY A 88 6.87 21.14 8.56
N LYS A 89 7.78 20.28 8.99
CA LYS A 89 8.81 19.65 8.13
C LYS A 89 8.42 18.26 7.64
N ARG A 90 7.45 17.60 8.28
CA ARG A 90 6.99 16.27 7.87
C ARG A 90 6.09 16.37 6.64
N ASP A 91 6.27 15.44 5.71
CA ASP A 91 5.54 15.40 4.44
C ASP A 91 5.44 13.94 3.95
N ILE A 92 4.42 13.62 3.17
CA ILE A 92 4.28 12.30 2.53
C ILE A 92 5.55 11.93 1.75
N ALA A 93 6.18 12.91 1.06
CA ALA A 93 7.37 12.70 0.25
C ALA A 93 8.60 12.28 1.05
N ASN A 94 8.67 12.61 2.35
CA ASN A 94 9.81 12.28 3.22
C ASN A 94 9.58 11.07 4.14
N ARG A 95 8.47 10.35 3.93
CA ARG A 95 8.14 9.10 4.65
C ARG A 95 9.19 7.98 4.50
N GLY A 96 9.95 7.99 3.39
CA GLY A 96 10.90 6.94 3.08
C GLY A 96 10.24 5.61 2.69
N PRO A 97 11.02 4.51 2.63
CA PRO A 97 10.51 3.20 2.22
C PRO A 97 9.48 2.64 3.20
N VAL A 98 8.30 2.31 2.69
CA VAL A 98 7.23 1.69 3.47
C VAL A 98 7.33 0.17 3.36
N ALA A 99 7.43 -0.51 4.51
CA ALA A 99 7.33 -1.96 4.56
C ALA A 99 5.86 -2.41 4.55
N TYR A 100 5.59 -3.62 4.07
CA TYR A 100 4.32 -4.30 4.29
C TYR A 100 4.53 -5.80 4.46
N ALA A 101 3.53 -6.45 5.07
CA ALA A 101 3.51 -7.89 5.28
C ALA A 101 2.17 -8.50 4.87
N VAL A 102 2.22 -9.71 4.33
CA VAL A 102 1.08 -10.60 4.09
C VAL A 102 1.18 -11.74 5.10
N PHE A 103 0.16 -11.88 5.93
CA PHE A 103 0.11 -12.82 7.05
C PHE A 103 -0.41 -14.20 6.60
N MET A 104 0.16 -14.73 5.52
CA MET A 104 0.03 -16.14 5.15
C MET A 104 1.04 -16.98 5.94
N ASP A 105 1.01 -18.31 5.76
CA ASP A 105 1.98 -19.21 6.36
C ASP A 105 2.91 -19.82 5.28
N PRO A 106 4.22 -19.52 5.28
CA PRO A 106 4.93 -18.57 6.14
C PRO A 106 4.66 -17.10 5.73
N PRO A 107 4.79 -16.12 6.65
CA PRO A 107 4.56 -14.71 6.33
C PRO A 107 5.49 -14.19 5.23
N LEU A 108 4.95 -13.34 4.36
CA LEU A 108 5.73 -12.62 3.35
C LEU A 108 5.84 -11.15 3.74
N ALA A 109 7.05 -10.66 3.98
CA ALA A 109 7.32 -9.24 4.22
C ALA A 109 8.26 -8.66 3.15
N ARG A 110 8.02 -7.41 2.78
CA ARG A 110 8.83 -6.66 1.80
C ARG A 110 8.99 -5.21 2.23
N VAL A 111 10.14 -4.62 1.94
CA VAL A 111 10.40 -3.18 1.99
C VAL A 111 11.26 -2.78 0.80
N GLY A 112 11.04 -1.57 0.28
CA GLY A 112 11.81 -1.03 -0.84
C GLY A 112 11.43 -1.65 -2.20
N LEU A 113 12.36 -1.51 -3.14
CA LEU A 113 12.18 -1.94 -4.53
C LEU A 113 12.35 -3.45 -4.68
N SER A 114 11.52 -4.04 -5.52
CA SER A 114 11.75 -5.36 -6.10
C SER A 114 12.92 -5.33 -7.09
N GLU A 115 13.42 -6.52 -7.42
CA GLU A 115 14.44 -6.69 -8.46
C GLU A 115 13.97 -6.15 -9.81
N GLU A 116 12.70 -6.35 -10.15
CA GLU A 116 12.11 -5.89 -11.43
C GLU A 116 12.00 -4.36 -11.45
N GLU A 117 11.48 -3.74 -10.39
CA GLU A 117 11.41 -2.28 -10.27
C GLU A 117 12.80 -1.64 -10.31
N ALA A 118 13.79 -2.23 -9.62
CA ALA A 118 15.15 -1.70 -9.60
C ALA A 118 15.83 -1.78 -10.98
N ARG A 119 15.59 -2.87 -11.74
CA ARG A 119 16.06 -2.99 -13.13
C ARG A 119 15.35 -2.01 -14.06
N ALA A 120 14.04 -1.82 -13.92
CA ALA A 120 13.27 -0.87 -14.72
C ALA A 120 13.75 0.58 -14.52
N LEU A 121 14.24 0.91 -13.32
CA LEU A 121 14.88 2.19 -13.00
C LEU A 121 16.33 2.30 -13.48
N GLY A 122 16.86 1.31 -14.20
CA GLY A 122 18.23 1.33 -14.72
C GLY A 122 19.32 1.20 -13.65
N ARG A 123 19.00 0.70 -12.45
CA ARG A 123 19.96 0.58 -11.36
C ARG A 123 20.89 -0.61 -11.57
N LYS A 124 22.18 -0.43 -11.27
CA LYS A 124 23.15 -1.54 -11.15
C LYS A 124 22.92 -2.24 -9.82
N ILE A 125 22.29 -3.41 -9.86
CA ILE A 125 21.88 -4.18 -8.66
C ILE A 125 22.71 -5.44 -8.46
N LYS A 126 22.75 -5.94 -7.22
CA LYS A 126 23.25 -7.27 -6.89
C LYS A 126 22.19 -8.01 -6.09
N VAL A 127 21.84 -9.20 -6.53
CA VAL A 127 20.76 -9.97 -5.90
C VAL A 127 21.34 -11.07 -5.04
N ALA A 128 20.93 -11.12 -3.77
CA ALA A 128 21.28 -12.18 -2.83
C ALA A 128 20.00 -12.93 -2.42
N ARG A 129 20.08 -14.27 -2.36
CA ARG A 129 18.96 -15.14 -1.98
C ARG A 129 19.48 -16.25 -1.07
N LEU A 130 18.69 -16.61 -0.06
CA LEU A 130 19.02 -17.70 0.86
C LEU A 130 17.78 -18.58 1.05
N PRO A 131 17.78 -19.86 0.65
CA PRO A 131 16.67 -20.76 0.95
C PRO A 131 16.41 -20.86 2.45
N SER A 132 15.15 -20.80 2.90
CA SER A 132 14.83 -20.94 4.32
C SER A 132 15.32 -22.27 4.90
N ALA A 133 15.37 -23.33 4.10
CA ALA A 133 15.93 -24.63 4.48
C ALA A 133 17.42 -24.59 4.89
N ALA A 134 18.18 -23.56 4.47
CA ALA A 134 19.58 -23.36 4.86
C ALA A 134 19.72 -22.63 6.21
N ILE A 135 18.63 -22.12 6.78
CA ILE A 135 18.61 -21.33 8.01
C ILE A 135 18.40 -22.27 9.21
N PRO A 136 19.36 -22.41 10.16
CA PRO A 136 19.24 -23.38 11.24
C PRO A 136 18.00 -23.19 12.14
N PRO A 137 17.61 -21.97 12.55
CA PRO A 137 16.34 -21.76 13.26
C PRO A 137 15.10 -22.21 12.48
N ALA A 138 15.07 -21.99 11.17
CA ALA A 138 13.95 -22.41 10.32
C ALA A 138 13.82 -23.94 10.28
N ARG A 139 14.95 -24.67 10.29
CA ARG A 139 14.97 -26.14 10.41
C ARG A 139 14.48 -26.61 11.77
N LEU A 140 14.93 -25.96 12.85
CA LEU A 140 14.50 -26.29 14.23
C LEU A 140 12.99 -26.09 14.42
N LEU A 141 12.41 -25.08 13.77
CA LEU A 141 10.98 -24.77 13.84
C LEU A 141 10.15 -25.51 12.76
N GLY A 142 10.75 -26.30 11.89
CA GLY A 142 10.08 -26.93 10.74
C GLY A 142 9.63 -25.96 9.64
N ALA A 143 9.84 -24.65 9.80
CA ALA A 143 9.43 -23.58 8.90
C ALA A 143 10.43 -23.38 7.74
N THR A 144 10.63 -24.41 6.91
CA THR A 144 11.70 -24.44 5.89
C THR A 144 11.28 -23.94 4.50
N SER A 145 10.02 -23.57 4.31
CA SER A 145 9.49 -23.00 3.06
C SER A 145 9.88 -21.53 2.88
N GLY A 146 10.03 -21.11 1.62
CA GLY A 146 10.34 -19.72 1.26
C GLY A 146 11.83 -19.39 1.24
N MET A 147 12.13 -18.10 1.16
CA MET A 147 13.51 -17.57 1.14
C MET A 147 13.54 -16.07 1.43
N PRO A 148 14.51 -15.59 2.22
CA PRO A 148 14.92 -14.19 2.16
C PRO A 148 15.57 -13.84 0.82
N LYS A 149 15.24 -12.66 0.30
CA LYS A 149 15.85 -12.06 -0.90
C LYS A 149 16.15 -10.59 -0.64
N ALA A 150 17.33 -10.16 -1.05
CA ALA A 150 17.75 -8.76 -1.04
C ALA A 150 18.30 -8.35 -2.42
N VAL A 151 18.19 -7.06 -2.74
CA VAL A 151 18.56 -6.44 -4.03
C VAL A 151 19.40 -5.19 -3.77
#